data_AF-A0A662S4S1-F1
#
_entry.id   AF-A0A662S4S1-F1
#
_cell.length_a   1.000
_cell.length_b   1.000
_cell.length_c   1.000
_cell.angle_alpha   90.00
_cell.angle_beta   90.00
_cell.angle_gamma   90.00
#
_symmetry.space_group_name_H-M   'P 1'
#
loop_
_entity.id
_entity.type
_entity.pdbx_description
1 polymer ?
#
loop_
_entity_poly.entity_id
_entity_poly.type
_entity_poly.pdbx_seq_one_letter_code
_entity_poly.pdbx_strand_id
1 'polypeptide(L)'
;MPKKRKSRGRKLSDSGHEKPVQCHACGRLVPADKAVRITRWVSPIGGPLARELEKQGAYISKRLETRYYCISCAVHMGLVRPRAEEERKIRRPLQARRSRQTGKLPLKFLKL
;
A
#
# COMPACT_ATOMS: atom_id res chain seq x y z
N MET A 1 21.49 25.99 3.93
CA MET A 1 21.00 24.77 4.61
C MET A 1 20.50 23.76 3.57
N PRO A 2 21.05 22.53 3.51
CA PRO A 2 20.62 21.54 2.53
C PRO A 2 19.19 21.04 2.81
N LYS A 3 18.37 20.92 1.76
CA LYS A 3 16.97 20.45 1.83
C LYS A 3 16.83 19.08 1.17
N LYS A 4 16.62 18.03 1.95
CA LYS A 4 16.52 16.63 1.45
C LYS A 4 15.37 16.38 0.48
N ARG A 5 14.22 17.07 0.60
CA ARG A 5 13.03 16.88 -0.26
C ARG A 5 12.38 18.22 -0.59
N LYS A 6 12.07 18.47 -1.88
CA LYS A 6 11.35 19.68 -2.34
C LYS A 6 10.04 19.91 -1.56
N SER A 7 9.28 18.85 -1.29
CA SER A 7 7.99 18.94 -0.57
C SER A 7 8.09 18.86 0.97
N ARG A 8 9.30 18.85 1.55
CA ARG A 8 9.53 18.63 3.00
C ARG A 8 8.94 17.31 3.54
N GLY A 9 8.57 16.37 2.66
CA GLY A 9 7.94 15.10 3.04
C GLY A 9 6.42 15.18 3.24
N ARG A 10 5.78 16.23 2.71
CA ARG A 10 4.34 16.46 2.72
C ARG A 10 3.79 16.46 1.29
N LYS A 11 2.48 16.27 1.16
CA LYS A 11 1.73 16.36 -0.12
C LYS A 11 1.00 17.70 -0.29
N LEU A 12 1.01 18.52 0.75
CA LEU A 12 0.42 19.86 0.80
C LEU A 12 1.08 20.80 -0.23
N SER A 13 0.27 21.47 -1.05
CA SER A 13 0.70 22.54 -1.96
C SER A 13 0.35 23.92 -1.42
N ASP A 14 -0.93 24.29 -1.49
CA ASP A 14 -1.39 25.69 -1.37
C ASP A 14 -2.13 25.96 -0.05
N SER A 15 -2.43 24.93 0.73
CA SER A 15 -3.05 25.09 2.05
C SER A 15 -1.97 25.18 3.15
N GLY A 16 -2.22 25.96 4.20
CA GLY A 16 -1.31 26.08 5.34
C GLY A 16 -1.41 24.91 6.33
N HIS A 17 -2.64 24.45 6.59
CA HIS A 17 -2.95 23.45 7.60
C HIS A 17 -3.82 22.32 7.03
N GLU A 18 -3.56 21.09 7.49
CA GLU A 18 -4.42 19.94 7.24
C GLU A 18 -4.78 19.27 8.56
N LYS A 19 -6.01 18.76 8.63
CA LYS A 19 -6.51 18.04 9.80
C LYS A 19 -5.61 16.83 10.10
N PRO A 20 -5.18 16.64 11.36
CA PRO A 20 -4.40 15.48 11.73
C PRO A 20 -5.25 14.21 11.72
N VAL A 21 -4.60 13.09 11.42
CA VAL A 21 -5.15 11.74 11.48
C VAL A 21 -4.38 10.92 12.52
N GLN A 22 -5.05 9.94 13.12
CA GLN A 22 -4.45 9.04 14.08
C GLN A 22 -3.71 7.90 13.38
N CYS A 23 -2.48 7.61 13.82
CA CYS A 23 -1.74 6.44 13.38
C CYS A 23 -2.40 5.16 13.91
N HIS A 24 -2.69 4.19 13.03
CA HIS A 24 -3.32 2.92 13.40
C HIS A 24 -2.45 2.05 14.33
N ALA A 25 -1.13 2.15 14.25
CA ALA A 25 -0.23 1.29 15.03
C ALA A 25 0.11 1.90 16.41
N CYS A 26 0.55 3.15 16.46
CA CYS A 26 1.04 3.79 17.68
C CYS A 26 0.09 4.85 18.28
N GLY A 27 -1.07 5.11 17.65
CA GLY A 27 -2.02 6.11 18.13
C GLY A 27 -1.60 7.57 18.00
N ARG A 28 -0.37 7.86 17.55
CA ARG A 28 0.14 9.24 17.38
C ARG A 28 -0.68 10.03 16.35
N LEU A 29 -0.98 11.29 16.67
CA LEU A 29 -1.54 12.25 15.72
C LEU A 29 -0.47 12.71 14.71
N VAL A 30 -0.78 12.56 13.43
CA VAL A 30 0.09 12.93 12.30
C VAL A 30 -0.74 13.72 11.30
N PRO A 31 -0.24 14.80 10.70
CA PRO A 31 -0.94 15.48 9.62
C PRO A 31 -1.28 14.54 8.45
N ALA A 32 -2.48 14.65 7.88
CA ALA A 32 -2.98 13.76 6.83
C ALA A 32 -2.05 13.69 5.60
N ASP A 33 -1.53 14.82 5.14
CA ASP A 33 -0.57 14.94 4.03
C ASP A 33 0.78 14.26 4.27
N LYS A 34 1.17 14.08 5.54
CA LYS A 34 2.42 13.43 5.94
C LYS A 34 2.24 11.94 6.21
N ALA A 35 1.03 11.50 6.55
CA ALA A 35 0.73 10.13 6.86
C ALA A 35 0.88 9.21 5.64
N VAL A 36 1.35 7.99 5.89
CA VAL A 36 1.37 6.93 4.87
C VAL A 36 -0.02 6.30 4.84
N ARG A 37 -0.78 6.61 3.78
CA ARG A 37 -2.13 6.08 3.55
C ARG A 37 -2.04 4.75 2.78
N ILE A 38 -2.62 3.70 3.35
CA ILE A 38 -2.75 2.39 2.70
C ILE A 38 -4.22 2.03 2.65
N THR A 39 -4.72 1.83 1.45
CA THR A 39 -6.09 1.38 1.21
C THR A 39 -6.03 -0.05 0.72
N ARG A 40 -6.70 -0.97 1.41
CA ARG A 40 -6.72 -2.40 1.09
C ARG A 40 -8.12 -2.98 1.24
N TRP A 41 -8.42 -3.98 0.43
CA TRP A 41 -9.62 -4.80 0.61
C TRP A 41 -9.36 -5.80 1.73
N VAL A 42 -10.23 -5.80 2.74
CA VAL A 42 -10.18 -6.71 3.87
C VAL A 42 -11.45 -7.55 3.84
N SER A 43 -11.27 -8.86 3.78
CA SER A 43 -12.33 -9.83 4.04
C SER A 43 -12.28 -10.25 5.51
N PRO A 44 -13.43 -10.60 6.12
CA PRO A 44 -13.47 -11.14 7.47
C PRO A 44 -12.73 -12.49 7.55
N ILE A 45 -12.76 -13.25 6.45
CA ILE A 45 -12.12 -14.56 6.34
C ILE A 45 -10.96 -14.44 5.36
N GLY A 46 -9.77 -14.87 5.79
CA GLY A 46 -8.56 -14.86 4.97
C GLY A 46 -8.14 -16.24 4.49
N GLY A 47 -7.16 -16.26 3.59
CA GLY A 47 -6.36 -17.46 3.32
C GLY A 47 -7.11 -18.60 2.61
N PRO A 48 -6.80 -19.87 2.94
CA PRO A 48 -7.37 -21.04 2.27
C PRO A 48 -8.85 -21.23 2.58
N LEU A 49 -9.26 -20.96 3.81
CA LEU A 49 -10.64 -21.13 4.28
C LEU A 49 -11.62 -20.28 3.47
N ALA A 50 -11.24 -19.04 3.14
CA ALA A 50 -12.06 -18.18 2.27
C ALA A 50 -12.31 -18.83 0.90
N ARG A 51 -11.31 -19.54 0.33
CA ARG A 51 -11.44 -20.19 -0.98
C ARG A 51 -12.32 -21.42 -0.93
N GLU A 52 -12.27 -22.18 0.16
CA GLU A 52 -13.12 -23.35 0.36
C GLU A 52 -14.58 -22.94 0.52
N LEU A 53 -14.85 -21.92 1.31
CA LEU A 53 -16.20 -21.36 1.47
C LEU A 53 -16.74 -20.77 0.16
N GLU A 54 -15.92 -20.02 -0.59
CA GLU A 54 -16.32 -19.52 -1.92
C GLU A 54 -16.63 -20.69 -2.89
N LYS A 55 -15.88 -21.80 -2.85
CA LYS A 55 -16.16 -23.01 -3.64
C LYS A 55 -17.46 -23.71 -3.21
N GLN A 56 -17.78 -23.67 -1.92
CA GLN A 56 -19.04 -24.17 -1.38
C GLN A 56 -20.23 -23.23 -1.68
N GLY A 57 -19.99 -22.08 -2.31
CA GLY A 57 -21.04 -21.12 -2.72
C GLY A 57 -21.31 -20.01 -1.72
N ALA A 58 -20.50 -19.88 -0.65
CA ALA A 58 -20.66 -18.79 0.31
C ALA A 58 -20.15 -17.45 -0.26
N TYR A 59 -20.95 -16.40 -0.11
CA TYR A 59 -20.56 -15.04 -0.48
C TYR A 59 -19.76 -14.37 0.63
N ILE A 60 -18.50 -14.03 0.35
CA ILE A 60 -17.62 -13.34 1.31
C ILE A 60 -17.54 -11.85 0.95
N SER A 61 -18.15 -11.00 1.78
CA SER A 61 -18.07 -9.56 1.63
C SER A 61 -16.64 -9.05 1.83
N LYS A 62 -16.19 -8.15 0.96
CA LYS A 62 -14.89 -7.49 1.05
C LYS A 62 -15.12 -6.00 1.32
N ARG A 63 -14.54 -5.46 2.40
CA ARG A 63 -14.61 -4.04 2.75
C ARG A 63 -13.35 -3.32 2.32
N LEU A 64 -13.48 -2.10 1.81
CA LEU A 64 -12.36 -1.22 1.57
C LEU A 64 -11.95 -0.52 2.88
N GLU A 65 -10.80 -0.88 3.43
CA GLU A 65 -10.24 -0.22 4.62
C GLU A 65 -9.10 0.71 4.23
N THR A 66 -9.15 1.96 4.71
CA THR A 66 -8.05 2.92 4.60
C THR A 66 -7.39 3.10 5.96
N ARG A 67 -6.09 2.75 6.06
CA ARG A 67 -5.28 2.88 7.27
C ARG A 67 -4.23 3.97 7.09
N TYR A 68 -4.02 4.75 8.15
CA TYR A 68 -3.00 5.80 8.22
C TYR A 68 -1.88 5.38 9.16
N TYR A 69 -0.64 5.55 8.72
CA TYR A 69 0.55 5.25 9.52
C TYR A 69 1.45 6.48 9.63
N CYS A 70 2.08 6.64 10.79
CA CYS A 70 3.20 7.57 10.94
C CYS A 70 4.43 7.03 10.19
N ILE A 71 5.39 7.91 9.86
CA ILE A 71 6.58 7.52 9.09
C ILE A 71 7.39 6.45 9.83
N SER A 72 7.52 6.54 11.16
CA SER A 72 8.27 5.57 11.97
C SER A 72 7.66 4.16 11.90
N CYS A 73 6.35 4.03 12.13
CA CYS A 73 5.66 2.75 12.02
C CYS A 73 5.70 2.21 10.59
N ALA A 74 5.56 3.09 9.59
CA ALA A 74 5.63 2.68 8.19
C ALA A 74 7.01 2.11 7.80
N VAL A 75 8.10 2.65 8.36
CA VAL A 75 9.45 2.09 8.15
C VAL A 75 9.62 0.79 8.92
N HIS A 76 9.19 0.74 10.18
CA HIS A 76 9.32 -0.45 11.02
C HIS A 76 8.57 -1.67 10.44
N MET A 77 7.35 -1.45 9.93
CA MET A 77 6.55 -2.51 9.30
C MET A 77 6.95 -2.82 7.85
N GLY A 78 7.97 -2.14 7.30
CA GLY A 78 8.42 -2.34 5.92
C GLY A 78 7.47 -1.82 4.84
N LEU A 79 6.48 -1.00 5.19
CA LEU A 79 5.54 -0.38 4.24
C LEU A 79 6.25 0.64 3.33
N VAL A 80 7.25 1.34 3.88
CA VAL A 80 8.10 2.29 3.16
C VAL A 80 9.55 2.02 3.53
N ARG A 81 10.44 2.06 2.55
CA ARG A 81 11.89 1.90 2.76
C ARG A 81 12.68 3.16 2.42
N PRO A 82 13.84 3.40 3.05
CA PRO A 82 14.82 4.36 2.57
C PRO A 82 15.19 4.08 1.11
N ARG A 83 15.34 5.14 0.31
CA ARG A 83 15.69 5.07 -1.11
C ARG A 83 16.92 5.93 -1.41
N ALA A 84 17.62 5.59 -2.50
CA ALA A 84 18.68 6.42 -3.07
C ALA A 84 18.16 7.81 -3.46
N GLU A 85 19.05 8.80 -3.60
CA GLU A 85 18.65 10.19 -3.84
C GLU A 85 17.81 10.37 -5.11
N GLU A 86 18.22 9.73 -6.20
CA GLU A 86 17.54 9.79 -7.50
C GLU A 86 16.16 9.12 -7.43
N GLU A 87 16.09 7.92 -6.84
CA GLU A 87 14.85 7.17 -6.68
C GLU A 87 13.80 7.90 -5.82
N ARG A 88 14.21 8.79 -4.90
CA ARG A 88 13.28 9.58 -4.08
C ARG A 88 12.41 10.49 -4.92
N LYS A 89 12.88 10.93 -6.09
CA LYS A 89 12.13 11.80 -7.02
C LYS A 89 11.00 11.04 -7.73
N ILE A 90 11.10 9.72 -7.83
CA ILE A 90 10.08 8.86 -8.44
C ILE A 90 8.86 8.77 -7.50
N ARG A 91 7.72 9.25 -8.00
CA ARG A 91 6.41 9.27 -7.31
C ARG A 91 5.46 8.14 -7.72
N ARG A 92 5.86 7.32 -8.69
CA ARG A 92 5.07 6.15 -9.08
C ARG A 92 5.03 5.18 -7.89
N PRO A 93 3.87 4.58 -7.57
CA PRO A 93 3.84 3.51 -6.58
C PRO A 93 4.79 2.41 -7.06
N LEU A 94 5.70 1.97 -6.18
CA LEU A 94 6.50 0.78 -6.46
C LEU A 94 5.49 -0.34 -6.71
N GLN A 95 5.40 -0.83 -7.94
CA GLN A 95 4.36 -1.75 -8.35
C GLN A 95 4.37 -2.96 -7.41
N ALA A 96 3.32 -3.12 -6.60
CA ALA A 96 3.01 -4.39 -5.95
C ALA A 96 2.40 -5.33 -7.00
N ARG A 97 3.21 -5.67 -8.01
CA ARG A 97 2.94 -6.71 -8.98
C ARG A 97 4.28 -7.07 -9.61
N ARG A 98 5.02 -7.98 -8.97
CA ARG A 98 5.42 -9.13 -9.78
C ARG A 98 4.08 -9.73 -10.20
N SER A 99 3.62 -9.44 -11.41
CA SER A 99 2.82 -10.45 -12.09
C SER A 99 3.60 -11.73 -11.85
N ARG A 100 2.97 -12.72 -11.19
CA ARG A 100 3.42 -14.08 -11.47
C ARG A 100 3.33 -14.13 -12.98
N GLN A 101 4.48 -14.13 -13.64
CA GLN A 101 4.54 -14.60 -15.01
C GLN A 101 4.01 -16.03 -14.87
N THR A 102 2.70 -16.22 -14.96
CA THR A 102 2.17 -17.45 -15.51
C THR A 102 2.80 -17.44 -16.88
N GLY A 103 3.94 -18.15 -17.00
CA GLY A 103 4.62 -18.28 -18.27
C GLY A 103 3.55 -18.59 -19.29
N LYS A 104 3.57 -17.88 -20.42
CA LYS A 104 2.95 -18.42 -21.63
C LYS A 104 3.59 -19.79 -21.81
N LEU A 105 2.98 -20.85 -21.30
CA LEU A 105 3.26 -22.19 -21.80
C LEU A 105 2.82 -22.10 -23.27
N PRO A 106 3.74 -22.24 -24.23
CA PRO A 106 3.31 -22.34 -25.61
C PRO A 106 2.48 -23.61 -25.72
N LEU A 107 1.17 -23.49 -25.90
CA LEU A 107 0.30 -24.56 -26.38
C LEU A 107 0.69 -24.88 -27.85
N LYS A 108 1.94 -25.30 -28.07
CA LYS A 108 2.47 -25.70 -29.38
C LYS A 108 2.71 -27.21 -29.49
N PHE A 109 2.20 -28.01 -28.54
CA PHE A 109 2.29 -29.48 -28.56
C PHE A 109 0.94 -30.20 -28.45
N LEU A 110 -0.18 -29.48 -28.67
CA LEU A 110 -1.48 -30.10 -28.93
C LEU A 110 -1.94 -29.69 -30.33
N LYS A 111 -1.15 -30.10 -31.33
CA LYS A 111 -1.70 -30.42 -32.65
C LYS A 111 -1.77 -31.93 -32.68
N LEU A 112 -3.01 -32.43 -32.70
CA LEU A 112 -3.34 -33.73 -33.27
C LEU A 112 -2.83 -33.80 -34.72
#